data_AF-A0A437QE39-F1
#
_entry.id   AF-A0A437QE39-F1
#
_cell.length_a   1.000
_cell.length_b   1.000
_cell.length_c   1.000
_cell.angle_alpha   90.00
_cell.angle_beta   90.00
_cell.angle_gamma   90.00
#
_symmetry.space_group_name_H-M   'P 1'
#
loop_
_entity.id
_entity.type
_entity.pdbx_description
1 polymer ?
#
loop_
_entity_poly.entity_id
_entity_poly.type
_entity_poly.pdbx_seq_one_letter_code
_entity_poly.pdbx_strand_id
1 'polypeptide(L)'
;MLRPLQPLMAPSQSGFGARLQSGLTSQEPANEAQTPLVTSEELKLLKEWPVENLTDILNLPDAALDTTADDYLAFHEQAGRMFETIVPLMKDNAATIRFGVGGASWDIGIPFDLDRAALNNRWRYERPIACWVRKHAQEIEAIAKLGRPYALASASLDVQTMSGVTREEAVETGCYASYLRQIYLRAFNLFGINPLPVEELGINGIDPWMQIVASPAIDPTRCTGQQLQRWAKTQFFTLHIPFECYSILAGLPNSLSIAERMQMCEWRVILEKELSQVWLQGNDSEWLEATLNCLLDPANASASAS
;
A
#
# COMPACT_ATOMS: atom_id res chain seq x y z
N MET A 1 72.69 -26.75 32.99
CA MET A 1 72.86 -27.50 34.26
C MET A 1 71.69 -28.46 34.41
N LEU A 2 71.97 -29.63 34.97
CA LEU A 2 71.20 -30.88 34.97
C LEU A 2 69.94 -30.85 35.86
N ARG A 3 68.91 -31.65 35.50
CA ARG A 3 67.77 -32.08 36.35
C ARG A 3 68.24 -32.88 37.58
N PRO A 4 67.41 -32.99 38.64
CA PRO A 4 66.67 -34.26 38.87
C PRO A 4 65.23 -34.05 39.45
N LEU A 5 64.22 -34.78 38.96
CA LEU A 5 63.52 -35.96 39.54
C LEU A 5 62.45 -35.67 40.63
N GLN A 6 61.21 -36.09 40.32
CA GLN A 6 60.01 -36.36 41.15
C GLN A 6 60.32 -37.31 42.34
N PRO A 7 59.42 -37.67 43.32
CA PRO A 7 57.96 -37.90 43.16
C PRO A 7 57.04 -37.82 44.44
N LEU A 8 55.80 -38.32 44.28
CA LEU A 8 54.92 -39.05 45.23
C LEU A 8 53.71 -38.33 45.90
N MET A 9 52.54 -38.77 45.43
CA MET A 9 51.38 -39.33 46.16
C MET A 9 50.46 -38.45 47.04
N ALA A 10 49.17 -38.50 46.67
CA ALA A 10 47.98 -38.34 47.54
C ALA A 10 47.83 -39.55 48.49
N PRO A 11 47.08 -39.49 49.61
CA PRO A 11 45.60 -39.70 49.56
C PRO A 11 44.78 -39.09 50.74
N SER A 12 43.44 -39.17 50.63
CA SER A 12 42.41 -39.45 51.68
C SER A 12 41.13 -38.62 51.40
N GLN A 13 40.13 -39.20 50.76
CA GLN A 13 39.04 -40.04 51.30
C GLN A 13 38.03 -39.34 52.21
N SER A 14 36.82 -39.21 51.64
CA SER A 14 35.50 -39.51 52.20
C SER A 14 34.97 -38.71 53.40
N GLY A 15 33.93 -37.94 53.12
CA GLY A 15 32.89 -37.54 54.08
C GLY A 15 31.52 -37.58 53.41
N PHE A 16 30.88 -38.76 53.45
CA PHE A 16 29.46 -38.97 53.16
C PHE A 16 28.61 -38.41 54.32
N GLY A 17 27.50 -37.70 54.05
CA GLY A 17 26.35 -37.69 54.96
C GLY A 17 25.72 -36.35 55.36
N ALA A 18 24.73 -35.93 54.56
CA ALA A 18 23.40 -35.45 54.96
C ALA A 18 23.20 -34.08 55.65
N ARG A 19 22.48 -33.18 54.95
CA ARG A 19 21.21 -32.51 55.36
C ARG A 19 20.72 -31.66 54.18
N LEU A 20 19.80 -32.18 53.36
CA LEU A 20 18.35 -31.95 53.38
C LEU A 20 17.90 -30.57 52.83
N GLN A 21 17.37 -30.66 51.61
CA GLN A 21 16.14 -30.03 51.11
C GLN A 21 16.00 -28.49 51.11
N SER A 22 16.06 -27.92 49.90
CA SER A 22 14.95 -27.13 49.35
C SER A 22 15.10 -26.91 47.84
N GLY A 23 14.11 -27.38 47.07
CA GLY A 23 13.66 -26.83 45.80
C GLY A 23 14.65 -26.71 44.63
N LEU A 24 14.80 -27.76 43.84
CA LEU A 24 15.08 -27.63 42.40
C LEU A 24 13.96 -28.33 41.63
N THR A 25 12.84 -27.61 41.51
CA THR A 25 11.93 -27.78 40.37
C THR A 25 12.76 -27.60 39.11
N SER A 26 12.72 -28.62 38.26
CA SER A 26 13.25 -28.55 36.90
C SER A 26 12.50 -27.46 36.15
N GLN A 27 13.11 -26.29 35.98
CA GLN A 27 12.71 -25.37 34.94
C GLN A 27 13.36 -25.86 33.65
N GLU A 28 12.60 -26.61 32.86
CA GLU A 28 12.76 -26.52 31.41
C GLU A 28 12.69 -25.04 31.04
N PRO A 29 13.60 -24.48 30.23
CA PRO A 29 13.35 -23.19 29.64
C PRO A 29 12.16 -23.40 28.70
N ALA A 30 10.96 -23.02 29.17
CA ALA A 30 9.87 -22.70 28.29
C ALA A 30 10.42 -21.65 27.34
N ASN A 31 10.66 -22.06 26.10
CA ASN A 31 10.85 -21.14 25.00
C ASN A 31 9.52 -20.41 24.88
N GLU A 32 9.36 -19.32 25.63
CA GLU A 32 8.29 -18.36 25.39
C GLU A 32 8.47 -17.93 23.94
N ALA A 33 7.71 -18.56 23.04
CA ALA A 33 7.56 -18.08 21.69
C ALA A 33 7.03 -16.66 21.84
N GLN A 34 7.94 -15.68 21.82
CA GLN A 34 7.59 -14.29 21.82
C GLN A 34 6.74 -14.09 20.58
N THR A 35 5.43 -13.91 20.78
CA THR A 35 4.53 -13.57 19.69
C THR A 35 5.13 -12.34 19.02
N PRO A 36 5.48 -12.40 17.73
CA PRO A 36 6.25 -11.34 17.11
C PRO A 36 5.45 -10.04 17.19
N LEU A 37 6.06 -9.01 17.77
CA LEU A 37 5.39 -7.75 18.07
C LEU A 37 4.89 -7.10 16.77
N VAL A 38 3.58 -6.85 16.70
CA VAL A 38 2.98 -6.09 15.60
C VAL A 38 3.23 -4.60 15.84
N THR A 39 3.84 -3.90 14.89
CA THR A 39 4.16 -2.48 15.04
C THR A 39 2.97 -1.57 14.70
N SER A 40 3.05 -0.30 15.10
CA SER A 40 2.00 0.69 14.82
C SER A 40 1.82 0.93 13.31
N GLU A 41 2.89 0.79 12.55
CA GLU A 41 2.95 0.91 11.10
C GLU A 41 2.21 -0.25 10.42
N GLU A 42 2.43 -1.48 10.86
CA GLU A 42 1.71 -2.67 10.38
C GLU A 42 0.20 -2.53 10.64
N LEU A 43 -0.20 -2.08 11.84
CA LEU A 43 -1.61 -1.91 12.18
C LEU A 43 -2.33 -0.90 11.26
N LYS A 44 -1.66 0.17 10.84
CA LYS A 44 -2.23 1.14 9.90
C LYS A 44 -2.44 0.52 8.52
N LEU A 45 -1.47 -0.26 8.04
CA LEU A 45 -1.57 -0.97 6.76
C LEU A 45 -2.65 -2.03 6.80
N LEU A 46 -2.70 -2.84 7.87
CA LEU A 46 -3.68 -3.91 8.05
C LEU A 46 -5.12 -3.42 8.10
N LYS A 47 -5.35 -2.19 8.59
CA LYS A 47 -6.68 -1.57 8.56
C LYS A 47 -7.19 -1.35 7.14
N GLU A 48 -6.30 -1.02 6.21
CA GLU A 48 -6.65 -0.71 4.82
C GLU A 48 -6.52 -1.91 3.89
N TRP A 49 -5.50 -2.73 4.11
CA TRP A 49 -5.19 -3.91 3.33
C TRP A 49 -5.02 -5.10 4.28
N PRO A 50 -6.14 -5.73 4.70
CA PRO A 50 -6.09 -6.83 5.65
C PRO A 50 -5.31 -8.03 5.10
N VAL A 51 -4.42 -8.56 5.93
CA VAL A 51 -3.64 -9.78 5.71
C VAL A 51 -3.51 -10.49 7.06
N GLU A 52 -4.14 -11.65 7.22
CA GLU A 52 -4.32 -12.30 8.53
C GLU A 52 -2.99 -12.67 9.21
N ASN A 53 -2.00 -13.13 8.44
CA ASN A 53 -0.72 -13.60 8.97
C ASN A 53 0.46 -12.70 8.55
N LEU A 54 0.25 -11.37 8.47
CA LEU A 54 1.26 -10.44 7.97
C LEU A 54 2.62 -10.61 8.66
N THR A 55 2.63 -10.67 9.99
CA THR A 55 3.89 -10.75 10.75
C THR A 55 4.69 -12.01 10.42
N ASP A 56 4.00 -13.16 10.31
CA ASP A 56 4.63 -14.43 9.95
C ASP A 56 5.17 -14.41 8.52
N ILE A 57 4.39 -13.82 7.59
CA ILE A 57 4.81 -13.61 6.20
C ILE A 57 6.09 -12.77 6.13
N LEU A 58 6.20 -11.70 6.93
CA LEU A 58 7.37 -10.82 6.89
C LEU A 58 8.59 -11.39 7.61
N ASN A 59 8.40 -12.28 8.59
CA ASN A 59 9.48 -12.95 9.32
C ASN A 59 10.04 -14.15 8.55
N LEU A 60 9.18 -14.95 7.92
CA LEU A 60 9.54 -16.17 7.18
C LEU A 60 8.98 -16.15 5.75
N PRO A 61 9.42 -15.21 4.90
CA PRO A 61 8.81 -15.01 3.59
C PRO A 61 9.01 -16.18 2.62
N ASP A 62 10.11 -16.93 2.70
CA ASP A 62 10.31 -18.15 1.89
C ASP A 62 9.23 -19.20 2.16
N ALA A 63 8.94 -19.48 3.44
CA ALA A 63 7.91 -20.44 3.82
C ALA A 63 6.49 -19.93 3.46
N ALA A 64 6.29 -18.62 3.51
CA ALA A 64 5.04 -17.99 3.11
C ALA A 64 4.77 -18.13 1.60
N LEU A 65 5.81 -18.12 0.75
CA LEU A 65 5.62 -18.32 -0.70
C LEU A 65 5.03 -19.70 -1.01
N ASP A 66 5.59 -20.75 -0.43
CA ASP A 66 5.12 -22.12 -0.66
C ASP A 66 3.66 -22.29 -0.20
N THR A 67 3.31 -21.72 0.96
CA THR A 67 1.97 -21.85 1.55
C THR A 67 0.91 -20.99 0.88
N THR A 68 1.30 -19.94 0.15
CA THR A 68 0.36 -18.99 -0.49
C THR A 68 0.34 -19.09 -2.02
N ALA A 69 1.12 -20.01 -2.60
CA ALA A 69 1.23 -20.18 -4.05
C ALA A 69 -0.11 -20.53 -4.70
N ASP A 70 -0.89 -21.45 -4.12
CA ASP A 70 -2.19 -21.86 -4.66
C ASP A 70 -3.21 -20.70 -4.66
N ASP A 71 -3.24 -19.92 -3.58
CA ASP A 71 -4.08 -18.72 -3.49
C ASP A 71 -3.66 -17.66 -4.50
N TYR A 72 -2.35 -17.52 -4.76
CA TYR A 72 -1.84 -16.62 -5.78
C TYR A 72 -2.20 -17.07 -7.21
N LEU A 73 -2.18 -18.37 -7.48
CA LEU A 73 -2.66 -18.91 -8.76
C LEU A 73 -4.16 -18.63 -8.95
N ALA A 74 -4.96 -18.84 -7.90
CA ALA A 74 -6.38 -18.52 -7.90
C ALA A 74 -6.63 -17.02 -8.10
N PHE A 75 -5.85 -16.16 -7.44
CA PHE A 75 -5.85 -14.71 -7.66
C PHE A 75 -5.57 -14.38 -9.13
N HIS A 76 -4.49 -14.91 -9.70
CA HIS A 76 -4.09 -14.60 -11.07
C HIS A 76 -5.16 -15.04 -12.09
N GLU A 77 -5.74 -16.23 -11.91
CA GLU A 77 -6.83 -16.72 -12.76
C GLU A 77 -8.07 -15.81 -12.67
N GLN A 78 -8.52 -15.51 -11.46
CA GLN A 78 -9.72 -14.69 -11.25
C GLN A 78 -9.51 -13.24 -11.69
N ALA A 79 -8.35 -12.66 -11.39
CA ALA A 79 -7.97 -11.33 -11.85
C ALA A 79 -7.87 -11.28 -13.38
N GLY A 80 -7.36 -12.34 -14.02
CA GLY A 80 -7.33 -12.46 -15.48
C GLY A 80 -8.72 -12.45 -16.11
N ARG A 81 -9.65 -13.27 -15.58
CA ARG A 81 -11.05 -13.25 -16.02
C ARG A 81 -11.71 -11.89 -15.82
N MET A 82 -11.46 -11.26 -14.68
CA MET A 82 -11.96 -9.92 -14.37
C MET A 82 -11.41 -8.88 -15.37
N PHE A 83 -10.12 -8.98 -15.67
CA PHE A 83 -9.45 -8.12 -16.65
C PHE A 83 -10.05 -8.28 -18.06
N GLU A 84 -10.34 -9.50 -18.49
CA GLU A 84 -10.99 -9.74 -19.79
C GLU A 84 -12.33 -9.02 -19.94
N THR A 85 -13.08 -8.84 -18.84
CA THR A 85 -14.37 -8.13 -18.87
C THR A 85 -14.25 -6.60 -18.96
N ILE A 86 -13.13 -6.01 -18.50
CA ILE A 86 -12.89 -4.56 -18.55
C ILE A 86 -12.16 -4.14 -19.84
N VAL A 87 -11.43 -5.06 -20.49
CA VAL A 87 -10.70 -4.82 -21.75
C VAL A 87 -11.54 -4.13 -22.83
N PRO A 88 -12.80 -4.50 -23.10
CA PRO A 88 -13.62 -3.82 -24.11
C PRO A 88 -13.87 -2.33 -23.84
N LEU A 89 -13.68 -1.87 -22.59
CA LEU A 89 -13.82 -0.46 -22.22
C LEU A 89 -12.54 0.35 -22.52
N MET A 90 -11.39 -0.30 -22.70
CA MET A 90 -10.11 0.32 -23.07
C MET A 90 -10.05 0.61 -24.57
N LYS A 91 -10.94 1.48 -25.06
CA LYS A 91 -10.98 1.86 -26.48
C LYS A 91 -9.68 2.52 -26.93
N ASP A 92 -9.25 2.20 -28.16
CA ASP A 92 -8.17 2.86 -28.89
C ASP A 92 -6.81 2.89 -28.17
N ASN A 93 -6.55 1.92 -27.27
CA ASN A 93 -5.35 1.88 -26.42
C ASN A 93 -5.09 3.17 -25.62
N ALA A 94 -6.12 3.99 -25.40
CA ALA A 94 -6.00 5.26 -24.68
C ALA A 94 -5.88 5.09 -23.15
N ALA A 95 -6.08 3.87 -22.65
CA ALA A 95 -6.03 3.54 -21.24
C ALA A 95 -5.27 2.23 -20.99
N THR A 96 -4.49 2.22 -19.92
CA THR A 96 -3.85 1.02 -19.39
C THR A 96 -4.47 0.70 -18.04
N ILE A 97 -4.88 -0.54 -17.85
CA ILE A 97 -5.46 -1.02 -16.59
C ILE A 97 -4.53 -2.06 -15.99
N ARG A 98 -4.26 -1.90 -14.70
CA ARG A 98 -3.50 -2.84 -13.88
C ARG A 98 -4.39 -3.42 -12.82
N PHE A 99 -4.34 -4.73 -12.66
CA PHE A 99 -5.06 -5.44 -11.61
C PHE A 99 -4.06 -6.07 -10.66
N GLY A 100 -3.80 -5.42 -9.54
CA GLY A 100 -2.82 -5.87 -8.55
C GLY A 100 -3.46 -6.29 -7.24
N VAL A 101 -2.61 -6.59 -6.25
CA VAL A 101 -3.03 -6.93 -4.88
C VAL A 101 -3.60 -5.73 -4.10
N GLY A 102 -3.41 -4.52 -4.63
CA GLY A 102 -4.10 -3.29 -4.20
C GLY A 102 -5.45 -3.03 -4.90
N GLY A 103 -5.91 -3.98 -5.71
CA GLY A 103 -7.10 -3.85 -6.56
C GLY A 103 -6.79 -3.28 -7.95
N ALA A 104 -7.81 -2.74 -8.59
CA ALA A 104 -7.69 -2.15 -9.92
C ALA A 104 -7.19 -0.69 -9.87
N SER A 105 -6.24 -0.39 -10.75
CA SER A 105 -5.77 0.96 -11.05
C SER A 105 -5.71 1.15 -12.56
N TRP A 106 -5.84 2.39 -13.02
CA TRP A 106 -5.79 2.70 -14.43
C TRP A 106 -5.04 4.00 -14.65
N ASP A 107 -4.39 4.07 -15.80
CA ASP A 107 -3.84 5.29 -16.34
C ASP A 107 -4.51 5.59 -17.68
N ILE A 108 -4.81 6.86 -17.89
CA ILE A 108 -5.35 7.35 -19.16
C ILE A 108 -4.19 8.09 -19.80
N GLY A 109 -3.74 7.62 -20.96
CA GLY A 109 -2.61 8.19 -21.72
C GLY A 109 -2.86 9.59 -22.29
N ILE A 110 -3.82 10.31 -21.72
CA ILE A 110 -4.20 11.69 -22.02
C ILE A 110 -3.69 12.55 -20.86
N PRO A 111 -2.78 13.51 -21.11
CA PRO A 111 -2.31 14.44 -20.09
C PRO A 111 -3.47 15.11 -19.35
N PHE A 112 -3.31 15.31 -18.05
CA PHE A 112 -4.30 16.02 -17.26
C PHE A 112 -4.17 17.52 -17.47
N ASP A 113 -5.29 18.16 -17.83
CA ASP A 113 -5.44 19.60 -17.95
C ASP A 113 -6.86 19.96 -17.48
N LEU A 114 -7.01 21.11 -16.84
CA LEU A 114 -8.29 21.60 -16.33
C LEU A 114 -9.13 22.30 -17.42
N ASP A 115 -8.61 22.41 -18.64
CA ASP A 115 -9.39 22.82 -19.80
C ASP A 115 -10.57 21.90 -20.10
N ARG A 116 -11.72 22.49 -20.48
CA ARG A 116 -12.97 21.77 -20.73
C ARG A 116 -12.84 20.74 -21.85
N ALA A 117 -12.13 21.05 -22.94
CA ALA A 117 -11.98 20.12 -24.05
C ALA A 117 -11.07 18.95 -23.64
N ALA A 118 -10.00 19.22 -22.89
CA ALA A 118 -9.12 18.20 -22.34
C ALA A 118 -9.85 17.26 -21.36
N LEU A 119 -10.61 17.83 -20.40
CA LEU A 119 -11.41 17.06 -19.44
C LEU A 119 -12.47 16.20 -20.15
N ASN A 120 -13.23 16.76 -21.08
CA ASN A 120 -14.23 16.00 -21.84
C ASN A 120 -13.60 14.86 -22.65
N ASN A 121 -12.46 15.12 -23.28
CA ASN A 121 -11.72 14.09 -24.01
C ASN A 121 -11.27 12.97 -23.06
N ARG A 122 -10.71 13.32 -21.89
CA ARG A 122 -10.31 12.35 -20.86
C ARG A 122 -11.50 11.54 -20.34
N TRP A 123 -12.60 12.20 -19.98
CA TRP A 123 -13.80 11.58 -19.41
C TRP A 123 -14.45 10.54 -20.33
N ARG A 124 -14.33 10.70 -21.65
CA ARG A 124 -14.80 9.73 -22.64
C ARG A 124 -14.19 8.34 -22.44
N TYR A 125 -12.93 8.27 -21.99
CA TYR A 125 -12.20 7.02 -21.76
C TYR A 125 -12.20 6.62 -20.29
N GLU A 126 -12.08 7.59 -19.38
CA GLU A 126 -11.96 7.32 -17.95
C GLU A 126 -13.30 6.91 -17.30
N ARG A 127 -14.42 7.52 -17.70
CA ARG A 127 -15.72 7.29 -17.05
C ARG A 127 -16.19 5.84 -17.14
N PRO A 128 -16.16 5.16 -18.30
CA PRO A 128 -16.56 3.76 -18.38
C PRO A 128 -15.74 2.86 -17.45
N ILE A 129 -14.42 3.08 -17.39
CA ILE A 129 -13.49 2.32 -16.56
C ILE A 129 -13.79 2.58 -15.07
N ALA A 130 -13.79 3.84 -14.64
CA ALA A 130 -13.99 4.20 -13.23
C ALA A 130 -15.34 3.70 -12.69
N CYS A 131 -16.42 3.89 -13.45
CA CYS A 131 -17.74 3.43 -13.07
C CYS A 131 -17.84 1.90 -13.02
N TRP A 132 -17.18 1.20 -13.94
CA TRP A 132 -17.11 -0.25 -13.92
C TRP A 132 -16.34 -0.74 -12.69
N VAL A 133 -15.16 -0.18 -12.39
CA VAL A 133 -14.36 -0.58 -11.22
C VAL A 133 -15.14 -0.34 -9.93
N ARG A 134 -15.83 0.80 -9.82
CA ARG A 134 -16.71 1.08 -8.67
C ARG A 134 -17.82 0.04 -8.52
N LYS A 135 -18.48 -0.34 -9.62
CA LYS A 135 -19.55 -1.35 -9.62
C LYS A 135 -19.05 -2.72 -9.14
N HIS A 136 -17.82 -3.08 -9.48
CA HIS A 136 -17.21 -4.37 -9.14
C HIS A 136 -16.27 -4.31 -7.92
N ALA A 137 -16.28 -3.21 -7.14
CA ALA A 137 -15.28 -2.95 -6.11
C ALA A 137 -15.15 -4.07 -5.06
N GLN A 138 -16.28 -4.66 -4.62
CA GLN A 138 -16.28 -5.75 -3.64
C GLN A 138 -15.63 -7.03 -4.19
N GLU A 139 -15.92 -7.37 -5.45
CA GLU A 139 -15.37 -8.54 -6.12
C GLU A 139 -13.86 -8.36 -6.39
N ILE A 140 -13.48 -7.17 -6.83
CA ILE A 140 -12.07 -6.79 -7.03
C ILE A 140 -11.29 -6.91 -5.72
N GLU A 141 -11.85 -6.42 -4.61
CA GLU A 141 -11.23 -6.53 -3.30
C GLU A 141 -11.12 -7.99 -2.82
N ALA A 142 -12.15 -8.80 -3.04
CA ALA A 142 -12.13 -10.22 -2.69
C ALA A 142 -11.03 -10.98 -3.45
N ILE A 143 -10.91 -10.73 -4.76
CA ILE A 143 -9.84 -11.31 -5.59
C ILE A 143 -8.48 -10.82 -5.12
N ALA A 144 -8.31 -9.50 -4.94
CA ALA A 144 -7.04 -8.91 -4.53
C ALA A 144 -6.52 -9.47 -3.20
N LYS A 145 -7.41 -9.76 -2.23
CA LYS A 145 -7.07 -10.38 -0.94
C LYS A 145 -6.35 -11.72 -1.09
N LEU A 146 -6.72 -12.54 -2.08
CA LEU A 146 -6.08 -13.83 -2.33
C LEU A 146 -4.60 -13.68 -2.71
N GLY A 147 -4.26 -12.64 -3.48
CA GLY A 147 -2.89 -12.42 -3.95
C GLY A 147 -1.97 -11.70 -2.96
N ARG A 148 -2.52 -10.99 -1.96
CA ARG A 148 -1.73 -10.16 -1.02
C ARG A 148 -0.65 -10.94 -0.26
N PRO A 149 -0.94 -12.11 0.35
CA PRO A 149 0.06 -12.83 1.13
C PRO A 149 1.30 -13.18 0.31
N TYR A 150 1.11 -13.75 -0.87
CA TYR A 150 2.18 -14.12 -1.78
C TYR A 150 2.99 -12.92 -2.26
N ALA A 151 2.31 -11.84 -2.70
CA ALA A 151 2.98 -10.64 -3.17
C ALA A 151 3.82 -9.96 -2.07
N LEU A 152 3.33 -9.95 -0.83
CA LEU A 152 4.07 -9.43 0.32
C LEU A 152 5.25 -10.32 0.69
N ALA A 153 5.09 -11.64 0.67
CA ALA A 153 6.18 -12.60 0.89
C ALA A 153 7.31 -12.40 -0.14
N SER A 154 6.96 -12.41 -1.43
CA SER A 154 7.92 -12.24 -2.51
C SER A 154 8.59 -10.87 -2.46
N ALA A 155 7.83 -9.79 -2.23
CA ALA A 155 8.41 -8.46 -2.08
C ALA A 155 9.32 -8.32 -0.85
N SER A 156 9.04 -9.07 0.23
CA SER A 156 9.89 -9.12 1.42
C SER A 156 11.24 -9.76 1.11
N LEU A 157 11.26 -10.88 0.38
CA LEU A 157 12.51 -11.51 -0.07
C LEU A 157 13.31 -10.60 -1.00
N ASP A 158 12.64 -9.93 -1.94
CA ASP A 158 13.32 -8.97 -2.82
C ASP A 158 13.99 -7.86 -2.02
N VAL A 159 13.28 -7.27 -1.05
CA VAL A 159 13.82 -6.20 -0.20
C VAL A 159 14.97 -6.71 0.68
N GLN A 160 14.83 -7.90 1.27
CA GLN A 160 15.88 -8.55 2.06
C GLN A 160 17.13 -8.83 1.21
N THR A 161 16.94 -9.34 -0.01
CA THR A 161 18.04 -9.62 -0.94
C THR A 161 18.75 -8.33 -1.38
N MET A 162 18.00 -7.25 -1.61
CA MET A 162 18.55 -5.98 -2.06
C MET A 162 19.25 -5.19 -0.95
N SER A 163 18.69 -5.20 0.27
CA SER A 163 19.18 -4.37 1.38
C SER A 163 20.07 -5.12 2.35
N GLY A 164 19.99 -6.45 2.38
CA GLY A 164 20.61 -7.29 3.41
C GLY A 164 19.93 -7.18 4.78
N VAL A 165 18.74 -6.57 4.87
CA VAL A 165 18.06 -6.27 6.13
C VAL A 165 16.78 -7.09 6.24
N THR A 166 16.67 -7.85 7.33
CA THR A 166 15.47 -8.60 7.74
C THR A 166 14.44 -7.70 8.45
N ARG A 167 13.22 -8.21 8.67
CA ARG A 167 12.21 -7.49 9.48
C ARG A 167 12.73 -7.18 10.88
N GLU A 168 13.36 -8.16 11.55
CA GLU A 168 13.89 -8.01 12.91
C GLU A 168 14.94 -6.90 12.96
N GLU A 169 15.94 -6.94 12.07
CA GLU A 169 16.97 -5.90 11.98
C GLU A 169 16.39 -4.53 11.64
N ALA A 170 15.37 -4.45 10.77
CA ALA A 170 14.72 -3.19 10.44
C ALA A 170 14.00 -2.57 11.64
N VAL A 171 13.42 -3.40 12.52
CA VAL A 171 12.83 -2.96 13.80
C VAL A 171 13.92 -2.48 14.76
N GLU A 172 14.99 -3.25 14.94
CA GLU A 172 16.09 -2.93 15.86
C GLU A 172 16.83 -1.65 15.47
N THR A 173 17.00 -1.41 14.17
CA THR A 173 17.71 -0.24 13.62
C THR A 173 16.82 0.99 13.45
N GLY A 174 15.54 0.91 13.81
CA GLY A 174 14.58 2.03 13.66
C GLY A 174 14.26 2.38 12.20
N CYS A 175 14.58 1.51 11.24
CA CYS A 175 14.36 1.71 9.81
C CYS A 175 13.06 1.05 9.29
N TYR A 176 12.23 0.55 10.19
CA TYR A 176 11.09 -0.32 9.87
C TYR A 176 10.03 0.30 8.94
N ALA A 177 9.72 1.59 9.10
CA ALA A 177 8.77 2.28 8.23
C ALA A 177 9.25 2.32 6.77
N SER A 178 10.56 2.53 6.55
CA SER A 178 11.16 2.51 5.22
C SER A 178 11.19 1.10 4.63
N TYR A 179 11.48 0.09 5.46
CA TYR A 179 11.43 -1.33 5.08
C TYR A 179 10.02 -1.73 4.61
N LEU A 180 8.99 -1.48 5.43
CA LEU A 180 7.59 -1.75 5.07
C LEU A 180 7.15 -1.01 3.81
N ARG A 181 7.52 0.26 3.68
CA ARG A 181 7.20 1.05 2.49
C ARG A 181 7.72 0.39 1.21
N GLN A 182 8.97 -0.08 1.21
CA GLN A 182 9.56 -0.75 0.04
C GLN A 182 8.84 -2.05 -0.30
N ILE A 183 8.47 -2.84 0.71
CA ILE A 183 7.71 -4.08 0.53
C ILE A 183 6.35 -3.80 -0.10
N TYR A 184 5.57 -2.89 0.47
CA TYR A 184 4.24 -2.57 -0.03
C TYR A 184 4.27 -1.91 -1.42
N LEU A 185 5.24 -1.02 -1.66
CA LEU A 185 5.45 -0.42 -2.97
C LEU A 185 5.69 -1.51 -4.02
N ARG A 186 6.54 -2.50 -3.75
CA ARG A 186 6.80 -3.62 -4.68
C ARG A 186 5.59 -4.53 -4.82
N ALA A 187 5.02 -5.00 -3.72
CA ALA A 187 3.88 -5.91 -3.73
C ALA A 187 2.71 -5.36 -4.56
N PHE A 188 2.38 -4.07 -4.41
CA PHE A 188 1.22 -3.47 -5.07
C PHE A 188 1.40 -3.20 -6.55
N ASN A 189 2.64 -3.14 -7.04
CA ASN A 189 2.94 -2.70 -8.39
C ASN A 189 3.55 -3.80 -9.26
N LEU A 190 4.26 -4.77 -8.68
CA LEU A 190 4.97 -5.82 -9.42
C LEU A 190 4.18 -7.13 -9.54
N PHE A 191 3.06 -7.26 -8.83
CA PHE A 191 2.26 -8.48 -8.80
C PHE A 191 0.84 -8.23 -9.29
N GLY A 192 0.35 -9.11 -10.16
CA GLY A 192 -0.99 -9.04 -10.76
C GLY A 192 -1.00 -9.10 -12.28
N ILE A 193 -2.12 -8.68 -12.86
CA ILE A 193 -2.31 -8.58 -14.31
C ILE A 193 -1.84 -7.21 -14.79
N ASN A 194 -0.96 -7.21 -15.78
CA ASN A 194 -0.21 -6.03 -16.26
C ASN A 194 0.55 -5.31 -15.13
N PRO A 195 1.51 -5.98 -14.47
CA PRO A 195 2.33 -5.33 -13.44
C PRO A 195 3.17 -4.20 -14.07
N LEU A 196 3.58 -3.24 -13.24
CA LEU A 196 4.53 -2.22 -13.66
C LEU A 196 5.93 -2.84 -13.85
N PRO A 197 6.70 -2.32 -14.81
CA PRO A 197 8.13 -2.58 -14.86
C PRO A 197 8.82 -1.95 -13.64
N VAL A 198 9.91 -2.57 -13.18
CA VAL A 198 10.62 -2.18 -11.94
C VAL A 198 11.15 -0.74 -12.03
N GLU A 199 11.54 -0.31 -13.23
CA GLU A 199 12.08 1.01 -13.52
C GLU A 199 11.04 2.13 -13.34
N GLU A 200 9.74 1.81 -13.46
CA GLU A 200 8.65 2.75 -13.30
C GLU A 200 8.10 2.82 -11.87
N LEU A 201 8.60 1.97 -10.96
CA LEU A 201 8.08 1.86 -9.60
C LEU A 201 8.10 3.20 -8.84
N GLY A 202 9.14 4.01 -9.04
CA GLY A 202 9.27 5.32 -8.40
C GLY A 202 8.51 6.46 -9.08
N ILE A 203 7.95 6.23 -10.28
CA ILE A 203 7.33 7.26 -11.13
C ILE A 203 5.81 7.04 -11.19
N ASN A 204 5.41 5.83 -11.59
CA ASN A 204 4.02 5.44 -11.82
C ASN A 204 3.48 4.49 -10.72
N GLY A 205 4.33 4.11 -9.77
CA GLY A 205 3.98 3.21 -8.69
C GLY A 205 3.00 3.83 -7.69
N ILE A 206 2.05 3.01 -7.24
CA ILE A 206 1.18 3.34 -6.12
C ILE A 206 1.95 3.05 -4.84
N ASP A 207 2.12 4.04 -3.96
CA ASP A 207 2.78 3.87 -2.67
C ASP A 207 1.72 3.79 -1.55
N PRO A 208 1.37 2.58 -1.07
CA PRO A 208 0.30 2.41 -0.09
C PRO A 208 0.64 3.05 1.26
N TRP A 209 1.93 3.12 1.59
CA TRP A 209 2.40 3.73 2.83
C TRP A 209 2.12 5.23 2.82
N MET A 210 2.54 5.94 1.76
CA MET A 210 2.32 7.39 1.62
C MET A 210 0.83 7.79 1.60
N GLN A 211 -0.04 6.86 1.21
CA GLN A 211 -1.47 7.04 1.31
C GLN A 211 -2.00 7.08 2.76
N ILE A 212 -1.33 6.46 3.73
CA ILE A 212 -1.79 6.27 5.13
C ILE A 212 -0.92 6.94 6.21
N VAL A 213 0.27 7.46 5.88
CA VAL A 213 1.26 7.92 6.89
C VAL A 213 0.75 9.05 7.78
N ALA A 214 -0.06 9.99 7.26
CA ALA A 214 -0.50 11.15 8.02
C ALA A 214 -1.97 11.04 8.47
N SER A 215 -2.15 10.76 9.77
CA SER A 215 -3.33 11.01 10.61
C SER A 215 -4.62 10.19 10.35
N PRO A 216 -5.50 9.98 11.36
CA PRO A 216 -6.74 9.20 11.23
C PRO A 216 -7.79 9.80 10.29
N ALA A 217 -7.66 11.08 9.92
CA ALA A 217 -8.52 11.78 8.97
C ALA A 217 -7.64 12.62 8.03
N ILE A 218 -7.64 12.28 6.75
CA ILE A 218 -7.01 13.08 5.70
C ILE A 218 -7.81 14.38 5.57
N ASP A 219 -7.16 15.54 5.73
CA ASP A 219 -7.73 16.82 5.33
C ASP A 219 -7.54 16.95 3.80
N PRO A 220 -8.59 16.82 2.99
CA PRO A 220 -8.45 16.82 1.54
C PRO A 220 -8.08 18.21 0.99
N THR A 221 -8.27 19.29 1.77
CA THR A 221 -7.89 20.65 1.37
C THR A 221 -6.38 20.85 1.41
N ARG A 222 -5.71 20.10 2.30
CA ARG A 222 -4.27 20.20 2.57
C ARG A 222 -3.66 18.83 2.82
N CYS A 223 -3.19 18.19 1.74
CA CYS A 223 -2.58 16.86 1.80
C CYS A 223 -1.56 16.66 0.68
N THR A 224 -0.86 15.52 0.65
CA THR A 224 -0.02 15.15 -0.51
C THR A 224 -0.88 14.70 -1.69
N GLY A 225 -0.30 14.65 -2.89
CA GLY A 225 -1.03 14.25 -4.11
C GLY A 225 -1.62 12.85 -4.03
N GLN A 226 -0.87 11.91 -3.44
CA GLN A 226 -1.34 10.54 -3.27
C GLN A 226 -2.47 10.42 -2.25
N GLN A 227 -2.46 11.26 -1.21
CA GLN A 227 -3.53 11.32 -0.23
C GLN A 227 -4.81 11.90 -0.85
N LEU A 228 -4.69 12.95 -1.68
CA LEU A 228 -5.83 13.49 -2.42
C LEU A 228 -6.45 12.44 -3.35
N GLN A 229 -5.61 11.73 -4.12
CA GLN A 229 -6.04 10.65 -5.01
C GLN A 229 -6.79 9.55 -4.25
N ARG A 230 -6.26 9.13 -3.10
CA ARG A 230 -6.92 8.15 -2.24
C ARG A 230 -8.24 8.67 -1.70
N TRP A 231 -8.26 9.88 -1.17
CA TRP A 231 -9.49 10.49 -0.66
C TRP A 231 -10.57 10.56 -1.74
N ALA A 232 -10.23 11.07 -2.93
CA ALA A 232 -11.13 11.15 -4.07
C ALA A 232 -11.67 9.77 -4.48
N LYS A 233 -10.79 8.76 -4.55
CA LYS A 233 -11.21 7.36 -4.83
C LYS A 233 -12.21 6.88 -3.79
N THR A 234 -11.94 7.07 -2.49
CA THR A 234 -12.86 6.67 -1.42
C THR A 234 -14.21 7.36 -1.56
N GLN A 235 -14.25 8.68 -1.75
CA GLN A 235 -15.50 9.43 -1.90
C GLN A 235 -16.30 8.99 -3.12
N PHE A 236 -15.64 8.75 -4.26
CA PHE A 236 -16.29 8.29 -5.48
C PHE A 236 -16.91 6.89 -5.33
N PHE A 237 -16.15 5.98 -4.71
CA PHE A 237 -16.57 4.58 -4.53
C PHE A 237 -17.70 4.44 -3.51
N THR A 238 -17.78 5.38 -2.56
CA THR A 238 -18.85 5.47 -1.56
C THR A 238 -20.01 6.39 -1.98
N LEU A 239 -20.03 6.85 -3.24
CA LEU A 239 -21.08 7.68 -3.85
C LEU A 239 -21.26 9.08 -3.23
N HIS A 240 -20.25 9.59 -2.52
CA HIS A 240 -20.30 10.94 -1.96
C HIS A 240 -19.99 12.02 -3.00
N ILE A 241 -19.20 11.71 -4.04
CA ILE A 241 -18.90 12.64 -5.13
C ILE A 241 -19.22 12.04 -6.50
N PRO A 242 -19.62 12.87 -7.49
CA PRO A 242 -19.80 12.42 -8.87
C PRO A 242 -18.46 12.11 -9.54
N PHE A 243 -18.53 11.46 -10.71
CA PHE A 243 -17.35 11.03 -11.46
C PHE A 243 -16.47 12.21 -11.90
N GLU A 244 -17.07 13.32 -12.30
CA GLU A 244 -16.38 14.50 -12.81
C GLU A 244 -15.49 15.12 -11.73
N CYS A 245 -16.04 15.31 -10.52
CA CYS A 245 -15.27 15.76 -9.36
C CYS A 245 -14.15 14.76 -9.02
N TYR A 246 -14.46 13.46 -9.04
CA TYR A 246 -13.46 12.42 -8.83
C TYR A 246 -12.31 12.48 -9.83
N SER A 247 -12.60 12.58 -11.13
CA SER A 247 -11.61 12.64 -12.21
C SER A 247 -10.72 13.87 -12.06
N ILE A 248 -11.30 15.03 -11.74
CA ILE A 248 -10.54 16.25 -11.46
C ILE A 248 -9.63 16.04 -10.24
N LEU A 249 -10.15 15.58 -9.11
CA LEU A 249 -9.37 15.42 -7.88
C LEU A 249 -8.28 14.37 -7.98
N ALA A 250 -8.56 13.24 -8.65
CA ALA A 250 -7.59 12.17 -8.85
C ALA A 250 -6.50 12.57 -9.88
N GLY A 251 -6.86 13.40 -10.85
CA GLY A 251 -5.95 13.89 -11.88
C GLY A 251 -5.17 15.14 -11.49
N LEU A 252 -5.68 15.97 -10.57
CA LEU A 252 -5.10 17.27 -10.20
C LEU A 252 -3.64 17.19 -9.77
N PRO A 253 -3.18 16.19 -8.97
CA PRO A 253 -1.77 16.07 -8.65
C PRO A 253 -0.87 15.94 -9.88
N ASN A 254 -1.40 15.42 -11.00
CA ASN A 254 -0.64 15.25 -12.22
C ASN A 254 -0.30 16.57 -12.94
N SER A 255 -0.85 17.70 -12.52
CA SER A 255 -0.45 19.03 -13.00
C SER A 255 0.87 19.52 -12.38
N LEU A 256 1.32 18.92 -11.28
CA LEU A 256 2.55 19.28 -10.57
C LEU A 256 3.71 18.36 -10.93
N SER A 257 4.95 18.74 -10.62
CA SER A 257 6.11 17.84 -10.73
C SER A 257 6.08 16.74 -9.66
N ILE A 258 6.81 15.63 -9.88
CA ILE A 258 6.87 14.50 -8.92
C ILE A 258 7.31 14.99 -7.54
N ALA A 259 8.31 15.86 -7.46
CA ALA A 259 8.81 16.38 -6.18
C ALA A 259 7.76 17.22 -5.43
N GLU A 260 6.94 17.98 -6.15
CA GLU A 260 5.85 18.78 -5.56
C GLU A 260 4.69 17.90 -5.10
N ARG A 261 4.32 16.87 -5.88
CA ARG A 261 3.24 15.92 -5.51
C ARG A 261 3.48 15.20 -4.19
N MET A 262 4.75 14.99 -3.83
CA MET A 262 5.17 14.32 -2.60
C MET A 262 5.13 15.24 -1.37
N GLN A 263 4.99 16.55 -1.58
CA GLN A 263 4.91 17.54 -0.51
C GLN A 263 3.44 17.81 -0.13
N MET A 264 3.24 18.44 1.02
CA MET A 264 1.92 18.93 1.43
C MET A 264 1.52 20.10 0.52
N CYS A 265 0.38 19.97 -0.16
CA CYS A 265 -0.14 20.99 -1.08
C CYS A 265 -1.47 21.56 -0.57
N GLU A 266 -1.66 22.86 -0.75
CA GLU A 266 -2.94 23.56 -0.50
C GLU A 266 -3.83 23.42 -1.74
N TRP A 267 -4.49 22.28 -1.93
CA TRP A 267 -5.29 21.96 -3.12
C TRP A 267 -6.44 22.94 -3.34
N ARG A 268 -7.02 23.44 -2.25
CA ARG A 268 -8.02 24.50 -2.28
C ARG A 268 -7.51 25.74 -3.00
N VAL A 269 -6.32 26.22 -2.64
CA VAL A 269 -5.73 27.44 -3.22
C VAL A 269 -5.43 27.25 -4.71
N ILE A 270 -5.00 26.05 -5.09
CA ILE A 270 -4.78 25.70 -6.51
C ILE A 270 -6.09 25.82 -7.28
N LEU A 271 -7.16 25.19 -6.81
CA LEU A 271 -8.46 25.23 -7.49
C LEU A 271 -9.09 26.63 -7.52
N GLU A 272 -9.00 27.40 -6.41
CA GLU A 272 -9.45 28.79 -6.36
C GLU A 272 -8.71 29.67 -7.37
N LYS A 273 -7.38 29.46 -7.51
CA LYS A 273 -6.58 30.16 -8.51
C LYS A 273 -7.01 29.79 -9.92
N GLU A 274 -7.24 28.52 -10.22
CA GLU A 274 -7.73 28.08 -11.54
C GLU A 274 -9.10 28.68 -11.86
N LEU A 275 -10.06 28.64 -10.91
CA LEU A 275 -11.37 29.29 -11.06
C LEU A 275 -11.30 30.80 -11.32
N SER A 276 -10.26 31.48 -10.82
CA SER A 276 -10.06 32.92 -11.04
C SER A 276 -9.52 33.26 -12.44
N GLN A 277 -9.16 32.26 -13.25
CA GLN A 277 -8.58 32.48 -14.58
C GLN A 277 -9.65 32.86 -15.61
N VAL A 278 -9.27 33.77 -16.50
CA VAL A 278 -10.19 34.46 -17.44
C VAL A 278 -10.81 33.52 -18.49
N TRP A 279 -10.24 32.33 -18.72
CA TRP A 279 -10.74 31.37 -19.71
C TRP A 279 -11.92 30.51 -19.20
N LEU A 280 -12.23 30.54 -17.90
CA LEU A 280 -13.32 29.80 -17.24
C LEU A 280 -14.62 30.62 -17.16
N GLN A 281 -15.13 31.11 -18.29
CA GLN A 281 -16.44 31.79 -18.33
C GLN A 281 -17.55 30.85 -18.83
N GLY A 282 -18.64 30.70 -18.04
CA GLY A 282 -19.84 29.94 -18.40
C GLY A 282 -19.97 28.60 -17.65
N ASN A 283 -20.62 27.59 -18.25
CA ASN A 283 -20.86 26.27 -17.65
C ASN A 283 -19.57 25.46 -17.35
N ASP A 284 -18.40 26.00 -17.68
CA ASP A 284 -17.11 25.33 -17.54
C ASP A 284 -16.54 25.47 -16.13
N SER A 285 -16.94 26.51 -15.39
CA SER A 285 -16.62 26.66 -13.97
C SER A 285 -17.42 25.71 -13.08
N GLU A 286 -18.55 25.18 -13.55
CA GLU A 286 -19.49 24.38 -12.76
C GLU A 286 -18.82 23.16 -12.11
N TRP A 287 -18.02 22.41 -12.87
CA TRP A 287 -17.35 21.21 -12.34
C TRP A 287 -16.17 21.54 -11.43
N LEU A 288 -15.47 22.66 -11.66
CA LEU A 288 -14.41 23.13 -10.79
C LEU A 288 -14.99 23.68 -9.47
N GLU A 289 -16.08 24.44 -9.53
CA GLU A 289 -16.84 24.91 -8.38
C GLU A 289 -17.41 23.73 -7.58
N ALA A 290 -18.01 22.74 -8.25
CA ALA A 290 -18.50 21.53 -7.60
C ALA A 290 -17.36 20.75 -6.95
N THR A 291 -16.20 20.65 -7.61
CA THR A 291 -15.01 20.00 -7.05
C THR A 291 -14.49 20.73 -5.82
N LEU A 292 -14.43 22.06 -5.86
CA LEU A 292 -14.05 22.90 -4.72
C LEU A 292 -15.03 22.71 -3.56
N ASN A 293 -16.34 22.69 -3.84
CA ASN A 293 -17.37 22.43 -2.84
C ASN A 293 -17.23 21.04 -2.20
N CYS A 294 -16.91 20.01 -2.99
CA CYS A 294 -16.65 18.65 -2.47
C CYS A 294 -15.47 18.63 -1.48
N LEU A 295 -14.42 19.44 -1.72
CA LEU A 295 -13.27 19.55 -0.83
C LEU A 295 -13.60 20.28 0.48
N LEU A 296 -14.40 21.34 0.39
CA LEU A 296 -14.74 22.20 1.52
C LEU A 296 -15.82 21.58 2.42
N ASP A 297 -16.75 20.83 1.82
CA ASP A 297 -17.86 20.21 2.53
C ASP A 297 -18.17 18.81 1.96
N PRO A 298 -17.46 17.78 2.44
CA PRO A 298 -17.65 16.40 1.98
C PRO A 298 -19.07 15.86 2.20
N ALA A 299 -19.87 16.51 3.06
CA ALA A 299 -21.23 16.07 3.39
C ALA A 299 -22.30 16.61 2.42
N ASN A 300 -22.00 17.63 1.61
CA ASN A 300 -22.99 18.32 0.76
C ASN A 300 -22.93 17.94 -0.74
N ALA A 301 -21.97 17.12 -1.16
CA ALA A 301 -21.76 16.77 -2.58
C ALA A 301 -22.83 15.86 -3.21
N SER A 302 -23.76 15.31 -2.42
CA SER A 302 -24.88 14.48 -2.89
C SER A 302 -26.09 15.26 -3.39
N ALA A 303 -26.12 16.58 -3.25
CA ALA A 303 -27.31 17.40 -3.53
C ALA A 303 -27.38 18.03 -4.93
N SER A 304 -26.31 17.98 -5.73
CA SER A 304 -26.23 18.68 -7.02
C SER A 304 -26.27 17.79 -8.26
N ALA A 305 -26.46 16.48 -8.11
CA ALA A 305 -26.46 15.51 -9.22
C ALA A 305 -27.84 14.87 -9.50
N SER A 306 -28.93 15.62 -9.26
CA SER A 306 -30.29 15.24 -9.66
C SER A 306 -30.73 15.98 -10.92
#